data_AF-A0A932NML3-F1
#
_entry.id   AF-A0A932NML3-F1
#
_cell.length_a   1.000
_cell.length_b   1.000
_cell.length_c   1.000
_cell.angle_alpha   90.00
_cell.angle_beta   90.00
_cell.angle_gamma   90.00
#
_symmetry.space_group_name_H-M   'P 1'
#
loop_
_entity.id
_entity.type
_entity.pdbx_description
1 polymer ?
#
loop_
_entity_poly.entity_id
_entity_poly.type
_entity_poly.pdbx_seq_one_letter_code
_entity_poly.pdbx_strand_id
1 'polypeptide(L)'
;MKKSVAFLLFLSLLTGGCSFFDPVSKAQHLTNKGKYDDAIKILNKEIEKKPESVPLKSVLAQTYSDYGLALCQDPNKSPKVKYTKAKEQFAMALALNPYLTDAKDMYEMIEKIQESFEKNSID
;
A
#
# COMPACT_ATOMS: atom_id res chain seq x y z
N MET A 1 -64.66 -15.82 5.47
CA MET A 1 -63.78 -15.92 6.66
C MET A 1 -63.00 -17.22 6.62
N LYS A 2 -61.68 -17.15 6.40
CA LYS A 2 -60.59 -17.78 7.18
C LYS A 2 -59.31 -17.68 6.34
N LYS A 3 -58.35 -16.95 6.90
CA LYS A 3 -56.99 -16.76 6.40
C LYS A 3 -56.26 -18.09 6.51
N SER A 4 -55.51 -18.48 5.48
CA SER A 4 -54.35 -19.37 5.66
C SER A 4 -53.14 -18.71 5.03
N VAL A 5 -52.41 -18.00 5.89
CA VAL A 5 -51.01 -17.67 5.71
C VAL A 5 -50.23 -18.96 5.93
N ALA A 6 -49.51 -19.42 4.92
CA ALA A 6 -48.40 -20.36 5.10
C ALA A 6 -47.24 -19.87 4.25
N PHE A 7 -46.56 -18.90 4.84
CA PHE A 7 -45.22 -18.45 4.53
C PHE A 7 -44.24 -19.55 4.97
N LEU A 8 -43.67 -20.29 4.03
CA LEU A 8 -42.46 -21.09 4.20
C LEU A 8 -41.62 -20.86 2.93
N LEU A 9 -40.59 -20.00 3.01
CA LEU A 9 -39.19 -20.40 3.28
C LEU A 9 -38.75 -21.44 2.22
N PHE A 10 -37.71 -21.27 1.42
CA PHE A 10 -36.53 -20.44 1.58
C PHE A 10 -35.84 -20.34 0.21
N LEU A 11 -35.62 -19.11 -0.20
CA LEU A 11 -34.49 -18.61 -0.98
C LEU A 11 -33.30 -19.60 -1.08
N SER A 12 -33.12 -20.24 -2.24
CA SER A 12 -31.83 -20.85 -2.62
C SER A 12 -31.53 -20.65 -4.11
N LEU A 13 -31.82 -19.44 -4.59
CA LEU A 13 -31.13 -18.87 -5.74
C LEU A 13 -30.18 -17.80 -5.19
N LEU A 14 -28.88 -18.05 -5.33
CA LEU A 14 -27.75 -17.11 -5.48
C LEU A 14 -26.48 -17.94 -5.25
N THR A 15 -25.96 -18.61 -6.29
CA THR A 15 -24.85 -18.09 -7.10
C THR A 15 -23.82 -17.32 -6.29
N GLY A 16 -22.63 -17.91 -6.18
CA GLY A 16 -21.48 -17.21 -5.68
C GLY A 16 -20.46 -18.19 -5.16
N GLY A 17 -19.80 -18.93 -6.06
CA GLY A 17 -18.46 -19.40 -5.76
C GLY A 17 -17.62 -18.16 -5.43
N CYS A 18 -17.50 -17.83 -4.15
CA CYS A 18 -16.45 -16.93 -3.71
C CYS A 18 -15.16 -17.71 -3.90
N SER A 19 -14.53 -17.58 -5.05
CA SER A 19 -13.07 -17.58 -5.11
C SER A 19 -12.62 -16.36 -4.31
N PHE A 20 -12.60 -16.55 -2.98
CA PHE A 20 -12.24 -15.65 -1.90
C PHE A 20 -10.81 -15.13 -2.08
N PHE A 21 -10.58 -14.19 -2.99
CA PHE A 21 -9.38 -13.37 -2.91
C PHE A 21 -9.62 -12.30 -1.86
N ASP A 22 -9.11 -12.54 -0.65
CA ASP A 22 -9.07 -11.55 0.40
C ASP A 22 -8.35 -10.27 -0.12
N PRO A 23 -8.92 -9.06 0.10
CA PRO A 23 -8.36 -7.82 -0.41
C PRO A 23 -6.88 -7.59 -0.06
N VAL A 24 -6.43 -8.03 1.12
CA VAL A 24 -5.03 -7.92 1.53
C VAL A 24 -4.14 -8.81 0.66
N SER A 25 -4.56 -10.06 0.44
CA SER A 25 -3.86 -10.99 -0.46
C SER A 25 -3.78 -10.44 -1.90
N LYS A 26 -4.85 -9.79 -2.37
CA LYS A 26 -4.87 -9.11 -3.67
C LYS A 26 -3.92 -7.92 -3.73
N ALA A 27 -3.88 -7.08 -2.69
CA ALA A 27 -2.96 -5.96 -2.61
C ALA A 27 -1.51 -6.43 -2.61
N GLN A 28 -1.17 -7.44 -1.80
CA GLN A 28 0.18 -8.01 -1.77
C GLN A 28 0.60 -8.57 -3.14
N HIS A 29 -0.31 -9.24 -3.84
CA HIS A 29 -0.04 -9.71 -5.20
C HIS A 29 0.26 -8.56 -6.17
N LEU A 30 -0.47 -7.45 -6.07
CA LEU A 30 -0.24 -6.26 -6.89
C LEU A 30 1.10 -5.58 -6.54
N THR A 31 1.45 -5.48 -5.26
CA THR A 31 2.77 -5.01 -4.79
C THR A 31 3.89 -5.84 -5.41
N ASN A 32 3.79 -7.18 -5.36
CA ASN A 32 4.78 -8.08 -5.95
C ASN A 32 4.87 -7.96 -7.48
N LYS A 33 3.87 -7.38 -8.15
CA LYS A 33 3.85 -7.09 -9.59
C LYS A 33 4.29 -5.67 -9.92
N GLY A 34 4.72 -4.88 -8.93
CA GLY A 34 5.09 -3.48 -9.09
C GLY A 34 3.90 -2.54 -9.31
N LYS A 35 2.67 -3.01 -9.09
CA LYS A 35 1.43 -2.22 -9.22
C LYS A 35 1.08 -1.55 -7.89
N TYR A 36 2.00 -0.72 -7.41
CA TYR A 36 1.93 -0.13 -6.06
C TYR A 36 0.68 0.75 -5.87
N ASP A 37 0.35 1.61 -6.82
CA ASP A 37 -0.82 2.50 -6.73
C ASP A 37 -2.13 1.73 -6.56
N ASP A 38 -2.30 0.64 -7.32
CA ASP A 38 -3.48 -0.22 -7.24
C ASP A 38 -3.55 -0.94 -5.88
N ALA A 39 -2.41 -1.43 -5.38
CA ALA A 39 -2.30 -2.07 -4.07
C ALA A 39 -2.67 -1.10 -2.94
N ILE A 40 -2.10 0.11 -2.96
CA ILE A 40 -2.36 1.19 -2.00
C ILE A 40 -3.84 1.55 -2.00
N LYS A 41 -4.45 1.71 -3.19
CA LYS A 41 -5.88 2.02 -3.32
C LYS A 41 -6.78 0.97 -2.68
N ILE A 42 -6.44 -0.32 -2.80
CA ILE A 42 -7.19 -1.40 -2.16
C ILE A 42 -7.02 -1.32 -0.64
N LEU A 43 -5.80 -1.17 -0.15
CA LEU A 43 -5.51 -1.14 1.28
C LEU A 43 -6.15 0.06 1.97
N ASN A 44 -6.11 1.25 1.36
CA ASN A 44 -6.78 2.43 1.89
C ASN A 44 -8.29 2.22 2.05
N LYS A 45 -8.95 1.60 1.06
CA LYS A 45 -10.38 1.28 1.16
C LYS A 45 -10.70 0.29 2.27
N GLU A 46 -9.80 -0.63 2.59
CA GLU A 46 -9.99 -1.54 3.72
C GLU A 46 -9.72 -0.86 5.06
N ILE A 47 -8.74 0.07 5.11
CA ILE A 47 -8.44 0.89 6.29
C ILE A 47 -9.60 1.83 6.60
N GLU A 48 -10.25 2.43 5.60
CA GLU A 48 -11.46 3.25 5.81
C GLU A 48 -12.55 2.50 6.59
N LYS A 49 -12.68 1.19 6.38
CA LYS A 49 -13.65 0.33 7.09
C LYS A 49 -13.15 -0.09 8.47
N LYS A 50 -11.83 -0.19 8.65
CA LYS A 50 -11.17 -0.71 9.86
C LYS A 50 -9.95 0.16 10.19
N PRO A 51 -10.15 1.42 10.62
CA PRO A 51 -9.07 2.40 10.74
C PRO A 51 -8.04 2.02 11.81
N GLU A 52 -8.42 1.21 12.80
CA GLU A 52 -7.50 0.73 13.85
C GLU A 52 -6.85 -0.62 13.54
N SER A 53 -7.03 -1.15 12.34
CA SER A 53 -6.44 -2.43 11.96
C SER A 53 -4.93 -2.31 11.78
N VAL A 54 -4.19 -2.73 12.81
CA VAL A 54 -2.72 -2.84 12.76
C VAL A 54 -2.25 -3.69 11.58
N PRO A 55 -2.82 -4.88 11.28
CA PRO A 55 -2.40 -5.65 10.11
C PRO A 55 -2.53 -4.90 8.78
N LEU A 56 -3.62 -4.16 8.57
CA LEU A 56 -3.81 -3.38 7.33
C LEU A 56 -2.80 -2.24 7.22
N LYS A 57 -2.57 -1.50 8.33
CA LYS A 57 -1.56 -0.44 8.39
C LYS A 57 -0.16 -0.99 8.11
N SER A 58 0.18 -2.17 8.66
CA SER A 58 1.46 -2.83 8.42
C SER A 58 1.67 -3.22 6.96
N VAL A 59 0.67 -3.81 6.30
CA VAL A 59 0.76 -4.18 4.87
C VAL A 59 0.85 -2.94 3.98
N LEU A 60 0.12 -1.88 4.31
CA LEU A 60 0.22 -0.60 3.59
C LEU A 60 1.60 0.04 3.78
N ALA A 61 2.15 0.02 5.00
CA ALA A 61 3.49 0.50 5.27
C ALA A 61 4.55 -0.24 4.45
N GLN A 62 4.47 -1.58 4.41
CA GLN A 62 5.36 -2.40 3.58
C GLN A 62 5.21 -2.07 2.09
N THR A 63 3.98 -1.90 1.61
CA THR A 63 3.71 -1.56 0.21
C THR A 63 4.34 -0.21 -0.18
N TYR A 64 4.28 0.78 0.70
CA TYR A 64 4.97 2.06 0.49
C TYR A 64 6.49 1.90 0.50
N SER A 65 7.05 1.10 1.41
CA SER A 65 8.49 0.81 1.46
C SER A 65 8.98 0.16 0.16
N ASP A 66 8.26 -0.86 -0.32
CA ASP A 66 8.58 -1.55 -1.57
C ASP A 66 8.48 -0.62 -2.79
N TYR A 67 7.50 0.29 -2.77
CA TYR A 67 7.37 1.31 -3.81
C TYR A 67 8.56 2.29 -3.81
N GLY A 68 8.98 2.74 -2.63
CA GLY A 68 10.17 3.57 -2.46
C GLY A 68 11.43 2.90 -3.02
N LEU A 69 11.64 1.61 -2.72
CA LEU A 69 12.75 0.83 -3.25
C LEU A 69 12.71 0.71 -4.77
N ALA A 70 11.54 0.41 -5.35
CA ALA A 70 11.38 0.33 -6.80
C ALA A 70 11.69 1.67 -7.49
N LEU A 71 11.28 2.79 -6.89
CA LEU A 71 11.60 4.13 -7.38
C LEU A 71 13.11 4.39 -7.36
N CYS A 72 13.82 4.04 -6.27
CA CYS A 72 15.28 4.14 -6.21
C CYS A 72 15.98 3.39 -7.36
N GLN A 73 15.42 2.26 -7.77
CA GLN A 73 15.95 1.38 -8.80
C GLN A 73 15.53 1.74 -10.22
N ASP A 74 14.61 2.69 -10.43
CA ASP A 74 14.14 3.07 -11.77
C ASP A 74 15.29 3.68 -12.61
N PRO A 75 15.72 3.03 -13.70
CA PRO A 75 16.82 3.52 -14.54
C PRO A 75 16.38 4.67 -15.46
N ASN A 76 15.07 4.88 -15.64
CA ASN A 76 14.52 5.87 -16.58
C ASN A 76 14.30 7.24 -15.95
N LYS A 77 14.61 7.39 -14.66
CA LYS A 77 14.40 8.63 -13.90
C LYS A 77 15.74 9.15 -13.41
N SER A 78 15.93 10.47 -13.55
CA SER A 78 17.12 11.12 -13.02
C SER A 78 17.17 10.96 -11.50
N PRO A 79 18.39 10.95 -10.89
CA PRO A 79 18.56 10.87 -9.44
C PRO A 79 17.66 11.83 -8.67
N LYS A 80 17.62 13.11 -9.09
CA LYS A 80 16.79 14.15 -8.45
C LYS A 80 15.30 13.77 -8.42
N VAL A 81 14.76 13.20 -9.51
CA VAL A 81 13.34 12.84 -9.57
C VAL A 81 13.05 11.59 -8.75
N LYS A 82 13.84 10.52 -8.94
CA LYS A 82 13.52 9.24 -8.31
C LYS A 82 13.72 9.24 -6.80
N TYR A 83 14.78 9.88 -6.30
CA TYR A 83 15.03 9.95 -4.88
C TYR A 83 14.01 10.82 -4.15
N THR A 84 13.55 11.91 -4.77
CA THR A 84 12.46 12.73 -4.19
C THR A 84 11.20 11.90 -3.98
N LYS A 85 10.75 11.18 -5.02
CA LYS A 85 9.55 10.34 -4.91
C LYS A 85 9.74 9.16 -3.96
N ALA A 86 10.90 8.52 -3.99
CA ALA A 86 11.20 7.40 -3.09
C ALA A 86 11.15 7.86 -1.62
N LYS A 87 11.73 9.02 -1.31
CA LYS A 87 11.70 9.62 0.04
C LYS A 87 10.26 9.83 0.54
N GLU A 88 9.37 10.33 -0.33
CA GLU A 88 7.94 10.48 0.00
C GLU A 88 7.30 9.13 0.36
N GLN A 89 7.58 8.07 -0.40
CA GLN A 89 7.03 6.75 -0.10
C GLN A 89 7.57 6.19 1.22
N PHE A 90 8.87 6.31 1.49
CA PHE A 90 9.44 5.89 2.77
C PHE A 90 8.86 6.69 3.95
N ALA A 91 8.60 7.98 3.78
CA ALA A 91 7.93 8.79 4.80
C ALA A 91 6.51 8.28 5.09
N MET A 92 5.75 7.91 4.04
CA MET A 92 4.42 7.31 4.22
C MET A 92 4.48 5.95 4.92
N ALA A 93 5.49 5.12 4.62
CA ALA A 93 5.72 3.85 5.30
C ALA A 93 5.98 4.06 6.80
N LEU A 94 6.88 5.00 7.15
CA LEU A 94 7.26 5.31 8.53
C LEU A 94 6.13 5.97 9.32
N ALA A 95 5.25 6.74 8.66
CA ALA A 95 4.07 7.32 9.30
C ALA A 95 3.07 6.25 9.76
N LEU A 96 3.01 5.11 9.05
CA LEU A 96 2.14 3.98 9.38
C LEU A 96 2.81 2.99 10.34
N ASN A 97 4.11 2.76 10.16
CA ASN A 97 4.91 1.89 11.00
C ASN A 97 6.33 2.48 11.19
N PRO A 98 6.59 3.16 12.31
CA PRO A 98 7.87 3.83 12.55
C PRO A 98 9.02 2.85 12.86
N TYR A 99 8.74 1.55 12.99
CA TYR A 99 9.74 0.52 13.29
C TYR A 99 10.28 -0.19 12.03
N LEU A 100 9.92 0.26 10.83
CA LEU A 100 10.49 -0.25 9.58
C LEU A 100 11.91 0.30 9.38
N THR A 101 12.90 -0.44 9.91
CA THR A 101 14.32 -0.06 9.85
C THR A 101 14.79 0.17 8.43
N ASP A 102 14.44 -0.71 7.49
CA ASP A 102 14.87 -0.61 6.10
C ASP A 102 14.34 0.67 5.43
N ALA A 103 13.08 1.05 5.72
CA ALA A 103 12.50 2.29 5.21
C ALA A 103 13.17 3.52 5.82
N LYS A 104 13.53 3.46 7.11
CA LYS A 104 14.25 4.53 7.81
C LYS A 104 15.66 4.71 7.24
N ASP A 105 16.42 3.63 7.10
CA ASP A 105 17.76 3.66 6.55
C ASP A 105 17.75 4.21 5.12
N MET A 106 16.75 3.84 4.33
CA MET A 106 16.61 4.35 2.97
C MET A 106 16.20 5.81 2.89
N TYR A 107 15.31 6.26 3.78
CA TYR A 107 14.96 7.67 3.92
C TYR A 107 16.21 8.52 4.24
N GLU A 108 16.98 8.11 5.25
CA GLU A 108 18.20 8.82 5.68
C GLU A 108 19.31 8.80 4.62
N MET A 109 19.45 7.68 3.89
CA MET A 109 20.38 7.59 2.77
C MET A 109 20.02 8.59 1.66
N ILE A 110 18.73 8.72 1.34
CA ILE A 110 18.28 9.68 0.33
C ILE A 110 18.55 11.13 0.78
N GLU A 111 18.35 11.45 2.05
CA GLU A 111 18.68 12.79 2.58
C GLU A 111 20.13 13.16 2.32
N LYS A 112 21.07 12.28 2.66
CA LYS A 112 22.50 12.49 2.42
C LYS A 112 22.82 12.67 0.94
N ILE A 113 22.15 11.91 0.06
CA ILE A 113 22.31 12.06 -1.39
C ILE A 113 21.84 13.45 -1.85
N GLN A 114 20.66 13.88 -1.40
CA GLN A 114 20.09 15.17 -1.79
C GLN A 114 20.96 16.34 -1.31
N GLU A 115 21.42 16.31 -0.06
CA GLU A 115 22.36 17.29 0.49
C GLU A 115 23.65 17.39 -0.34
N SER A 116 24.18 16.25 -0.79
CA SER A 116 25.38 16.23 -1.64
C SER A 116 25.17 16.93 -2.99
N PHE A 117 23.98 16.84 -3.57
CA PHE A 117 23.65 17.53 -4.82
C PHE A 117 23.51 19.03 -4.64
N GLU A 118 22.96 19.48 -3.50
CA GLU A 118 22.84 20.90 -3.19
C GLU A 118 24.21 21.54 -2.99
N LYS A 119 25.09 20.90 -2.20
CA LYS A 119 26.45 21.39 -1.99
C LYS A 119 27.23 21.52 -3.30
N ASN A 120 27.18 20.50 -4.17
CA ASN A 120 27.87 20.51 -5.46
C ASN A 120 27.27 21.48 -6.49
N SER A 121 26.15 22.15 -6.19
CA SER A 121 25.51 23.14 -7.07
C SER A 121 25.83 24.59 -6.72
N ILE A 122 26.55 24.81 -5.61
CA ILE A 122 26.93 26.12 -5.08
C ILE A 122 28.42 26.43 -5.33
N ASP A 123 29.22 25.42 -5.70
CA ASP A 123 30.63 25.54 -6.12
C ASP A 123 30.76 25.70 -7.64
#